data_AF-A0A7U9N3G9-F1
#
_entry.id   AF-A0A7U9N3G9-F1
#
_cell.length_a   1.000
_cell.length_b   1.000
_cell.length_c   1.000
_cell.angle_alpha   90.00
_cell.angle_beta   90.00
_cell.angle_gamma   90.00
#
_symmetry.space_group_name_H-M   'P 1'
#
loop_
_entity.id
_entity.type
_entity.pdbx_description
1 polymer ?
#
loop_
_entity_poly.entity_id
_entity_poly.type
_entity_poly.pdbx_seq_one_letter_code
_entity_poly.pdbx_strand_id
1 'polypeptide(L)' 'MNEEEVQSVREMMRMQLQKVQERGVGLYMDDRPASPEEVVRKCMQEQTVYMPDYVLNDMGILEQVRFDRIDPQ' A
#
# COMPACT_ATOMS: atom_id res chain seq x y z
N MET A 1 20.55 -3.89 3.82
CA MET A 1 19.75 -3.45 4.98
C MET A 1 19.95 -4.47 6.08
N ASN A 2 20.15 -4.02 7.31
CA ASN A 2 20.13 -4.89 8.49
C ASN A 2 18.66 -5.15 8.91
N GLU A 3 18.41 -6.21 9.69
CA GLU A 3 17.03 -6.63 10.02
C GLU A 3 16.23 -5.56 10.78
N GLU A 4 16.90 -4.73 11.58
CA GLU A 4 16.29 -3.60 12.29
C GLU A 4 15.81 -2.50 11.35
N GLU A 5 16.57 -2.16 10.30
CA GLU A 5 16.14 -1.20 9.28
C GLU A 5 14.90 -1.69 8.53
N VAL A 6 14.88 -2.97 8.15
CA VAL A 6 13.73 -3.58 7.44
C VAL A 6 12.48 -3.52 8.32
N GLN A 7 12.60 -3.88 9.60
CA GLN A 7 11.47 -3.84 10.52
C GLN A 7 10.98 -2.41 10.79
N SER A 8 11.89 -1.45 10.89
CA SER A 8 11.54 -0.03 11.06
C SER A 8 10.79 0.53 9.84
N VAL A 9 11.27 0.24 8.62
CA VAL A 9 10.59 0.64 7.37
C VAL A 9 9.21 -0.01 7.27
N ARG A 10 9.10 -1.30 7.63
CA ARG A 10 7.84 -2.04 7.65
C ARG A 10 6.81 -1.35 8.54
N GLU A 11 7.21 -1.01 9.76
CA GLU A 11 6.34 -0.38 10.74
C GLU A 11 5.96 1.05 10.32
N MET A 12 6.91 1.81 9.78
CA MET A 12 6.65 3.14 9.22
C MET A 12 5.59 3.07 8.11
N MET A 13 5.75 2.17 7.13
CA MET A 13 4.79 2.02 6.03
C MET A 13 3.41 1.61 6.53
N ARG A 14 3.35 0.65 7.47
CA ARG A 14 2.10 0.19 8.08
C ARG A 14 1.37 1.35 8.75
N MET A 15 2.06 2.16 9.54
CA MET A 15 1.47 3.33 10.21
C MET A 15 0.98 4.40 9.23
N GLN A 16 1.69 4.63 8.11
CA GLN A 16 1.24 5.60 7.11
C GLN A 16 -0.04 5.13 6.41
N LEU A 17 -0.09 3.85 6.01
CA LEU A 17 -1.27 3.26 5.39
C LEU A 17 -2.47 3.19 6.34
N GLN A 18 -2.22 2.94 7.63
CA GLN A 18 -3.26 3.01 8.65
C GLN A 18 -3.86 4.42 8.75
N LYS A 19 -3.03 5.47 8.77
CA LYS A 19 -3.52 6.87 8.76
C LYS A 19 -4.34 7.20 7.51
N VAL A 20 -3.99 6.62 6.37
CA VAL A 20 -4.74 6.78 5.11
C VAL A 20 -6.13 6.14 5.27
N GLN A 21 -6.23 4.92 5.78
CA GLN A 21 -7.53 4.28 6.05
C GLN A 21 -8.37 5.02 7.10
N GLU A 22 -7.76 5.51 8.17
CA GLU A 22 -8.46 6.29 9.21
C GLU A 22 -9.06 7.59 8.67
N ARG A 23 -8.54 8.11 7.55
CA ARG A 23 -9.09 9.26 6.82
C ARG A 23 -10.23 8.88 5.87
N GLY A 24 -10.65 7.62 5.85
CA GLY A 24 -11.71 7.10 4.99
C GLY A 24 -11.24 6.71 3.59
N VAL A 25 -9.93 6.66 3.33
CA VAL A 25 -9.39 6.24 2.04
C VAL A 25 -9.30 4.72 1.99
N GLY A 26 -9.93 4.10 1.00
CA GLY A 26 -9.89 2.65 0.81
C GLY A 26 -8.52 2.18 0.30
N LEU A 27 -8.02 1.08 0.85
CA LEU A 27 -6.83 0.39 0.33
C LEU A 27 -7.27 -0.88 -0.40
N TYR A 28 -6.72 -1.09 -1.59
CA TYR A 28 -7.03 -2.24 -2.41
C TYR A 28 -5.76 -2.87 -2.95
N MET A 29 -5.74 -4.19 -3.07
CA MET A 29 -4.64 -4.94 -3.64
C MET A 29 -5.21 -6.06 -4.50
N ASP A 30 -4.75 -6.16 -5.76
CA ASP A 30 -5.32 -7.08 -6.75
C ASP A 30 -6.85 -6.97 -6.83
N ASP A 31 -7.38 -5.74 -6.92
CA ASP A 31 -8.82 -5.39 -6.94
C ASP A 31 -9.64 -5.77 -5.70
N ARG A 32 -8.99 -6.19 -4.61
CA ARG A 32 -9.67 -6.59 -3.36
C ARG A 32 -9.36 -5.62 -2.23
N PRO A 33 -10.31 -5.32 -1.33
CA PRO A 33 -10.03 -4.55 -0.12
C PRO A 33 -8.87 -5.20 0.65
N ALA A 34 -7.91 -4.40 1.06
CA ALA A 34 -6.69 -4.86 1.73
C ALA A 34 -6.47 -4.11 3.04
N SER A 35 -5.83 -4.77 4.01
CA SER A 35 -5.37 -4.11 5.23
C SER A 35 -3.98 -3.49 5.02
N PRO A 36 -3.58 -2.51 5.85
CA PRO A 36 -2.23 -1.94 5.83
C PRO A 36 -1.16 -3.02 5.98
N GLU A 37 -1.38 -3.99 6.87
CA GLU A 37 -0.48 -5.12 7.08
C GLU A 37 -0.34 -6.00 5.83
N GLU A 38 -1.44 -6.26 5.11
CA GLU A 38 -1.41 -7.05 3.88
C GLU A 38 -0.64 -6.35 2.77
N VAL A 39 -0.90 -5.05 2.59
CA VAL A 39 -0.19 -4.21 1.61
C VAL A 39 1.31 -4.21 1.89
N VAL A 40 1.72 -3.92 3.12
CA VAL A 40 3.15 -3.89 3.49
C VAL A 40 3.81 -5.26 3.28
N ARG A 41 3.14 -6.35 3.68
CA ARG A 41 3.68 -7.70 3.51
C ARG A 41 3.95 -8.02 2.04
N LYS A 42 3.06 -7.65 1.13
CA LYS A 42 3.20 -7.93 -0.30
C LYS A 42 4.15 -6.96 -1.01
N CYS A 43 4.14 -5.68 -0.66
CA CYS A 43 5.01 -4.67 -1.28
C CYS A 43 6.49 -4.80 -0.87
N MET A 44 6.79 -5.42 0.27
CA MET A 44 8.17 -5.67 0.70
C MET A 44 8.73 -7.02 0.22
N GLN A 45 7.98 -7.80 -0.57
CA GLN A 45 8.48 -9.03 -1.18
C GLN A 45 9.23 -8.71 -2.47
N GLU A 46 10.56 -8.89 -2.48
CA GLU A 46 11.43 -8.56 -3.62
C GLU A 46 11.06 -9.27 -4.94
N GLN A 47 10.29 -10.36 -4.86
CA GLN A 47 9.86 -11.14 -6.02
C GLN A 47 8.64 -10.53 -6.73
N THR A 48 8.00 -9.51 -6.16
CA THR A 48 6.80 -8.93 -6.73
C THR A 48 6.78 -7.43 -6.56
N VAL A 49 6.72 -6.72 -7.68
CA VAL A 49 6.64 -5.26 -7.68
C VAL A 49 5.15 -4.87 -7.76
N TYR A 50 4.71 -4.01 -6.84
CA TYR A 50 3.39 -3.41 -6.87
C TYR A 50 3.52 -1.91 -7.10
N MET A 51 2.69 -1.36 -7.99
CA MET A 51 2.60 0.08 -8.20
C MET A 51 1.31 0.62 -7.55
N PRO A 52 1.37 1.73 -6.79
CA PRO A 52 0.18 2.38 -6.26
C PRO A 52 -0.47 3.30 -7.30
N ASP A 53 -1.74 3.06 -7.59
CA ASP A 53 -2.63 3.93 -8.35
C ASP A 53 -3.54 4.75 -7.42
N TYR A 54 -3.64 6.05 -7.67
CA TYR A 54 -4.43 6.98 -6.87
C TYR A 54 -5.78 7.27 -7.55
N VAL A 55 -6.87 6.86 -6.91
CA VAL A 55 -8.23 7.10 -7.40
C VAL A 55 -8.85 8.27 -6.65
N LEU A 56 -9.24 9.30 -7.39
CA LEU A 56 -9.91 10.49 -6.84
C LEU A 56 -11.42 10.37 -7.07
N ASN A 57 -12.20 10.90 -6.13
CA ASN A 57 -13.64 11.05 -6.30
C ASN A 57 -13.98 12.25 -7.23
N ASP A 58 -15.28 12.48 -7.47
CA ASP A 58 -15.79 13.56 -8.33
C ASP A 58 -15.38 14.98 -7.89
N MET A 59 -14.97 15.15 -6.62
CA MET A 59 -14.46 16.41 -6.09
C MET A 59 -12.93 16.55 -6.18
N GLY A 60 -12.24 15.55 -6.76
CA GLY A 60 -10.78 15.50 -6.84
C GLY A 60 -10.09 15.10 -5.54
N ILE A 61 -10.81 14.57 -4.56
CA ILE A 61 -10.26 14.13 -3.26
C ILE A 61 -9.88 12.65 -3.37
N LEU A 62 -8.72 12.28 -2.82
CA LEU A 62 -8.26 10.89 -2.78
C LEU A 62 -9.28 10.01 -2.06
N GLU A 63 -9.82 9.04 -2.78
CA GLU A 63 -10.82 8.09 -2.29
C GLU A 63 -10.22 6.69 -2.10
N GLN A 64 -9.32 6.28 -3.01
CA GLN A 64 -8.72 4.95 -2.94
C GLN A 64 -7.23 4.98 -3.35
N VAL A 65 -6.48 4.07 -2.77
CA VAL A 65 -5.14 3.68 -3.25
C VAL A 65 -5.19 2.21 -3.63
N ARG A 66 -4.85 1.90 -4.88
CA ARG A 66 -4.89 0.54 -5.44
C ARG A 66 -3.47 0.07 -5.71
N PHE A 67 -3.13 -1.12 -5.24
CA PHE A 67 -1.83 -1.73 -5.45
C PHE A 67 -1.96 -2.83 -6.48
N ASP A 68 -1.51 -2.54 -7.70
CA ASP A 68 -1.56 -3.48 -8.82
C ASP A 68 -0.19 -4.08 -9.06
N ARG A 69 -0.17 -5.41 -9.24
CA ARG A 69 1.06 -6.13 -9.55
C ARG A 69 1.53 -5.73 -10.95
N ILE A 70 2.81 -5.39 -11.06
CA ILE A 70 3.47 -5.20 -12.33
C ILE A 70 4.50 -6.31 -12.54
N ASP A 71 4.50 -6.88 -13.74
CA ASP A 71 5.56 -7.79 -14.16
C ASP A 71 6.73 -6.93 -14.69
N PRO A 72 7.94 -7.04 -14.12
CA PRO A 72 9.10 -6.32 -14.64
C PRO A 72 9.42 -6.83 -16.06
N GLN A 73 9.56 -5.92 -17.02
CA GLN A 73 10.01 -6.22 -18.39
C GLN A 73 11.52 -6.43 -18.46
#